data_AF-A0A3N6G268-F1
#
_entry.id   AF-A0A3N6G268-F1
#
_cell.length_a   1.000
_cell.length_b   1.000
_cell.length_c   1.000
_cell.angle_alpha   90.00
_cell.angle_beta   90.00
_cell.angle_gamma   90.00
#
_symmetry.space_group_name_H-M   'P 1'
#
loop_
_entity.id
_entity.type
_entity.pdbx_description
1 polymer ?
#
loop_
_entity_poly.entity_id
_entity_poly.type
_entity_poly.pdbx_seq_one_letter_code
_entity_poly.pdbx_strand_id
1 'polypeptide(L)'
;MTYVEGSTERVRPQQFHEAAGVADWRVVGEGACAYFRTGSFEAGARFVRALGEIPGVGDESPDVDVRQKGVTVRLITVTDDYYGLTERHVELARQISAVARTLAIPADPSAVQTVQVTVDALAGPDVVAFWRALLGYQDRADSGEDLMDPRRRGAPFYFQQMDAPRPQRNRVHVDVWVPYDQAEARIAAALAAGGRLVNDADAPSNWVLADPEGNEACVGVAGPPAPTADLR
;
A
#
# COMPACT_ATOMS: atom_id res chain seq x y z
N MET A 1 0.26 -26.73 28.79
CA MET A 1 -0.72 -25.74 28.29
C MET A 1 -0.34 -25.47 26.85
N THR A 2 -0.82 -26.34 25.97
CA THR A 2 -0.54 -26.31 24.53
C THR A 2 -1.43 -25.25 23.91
N TYR A 3 -0.84 -24.16 23.43
CA TYR A 3 -1.52 -23.26 22.51
C TYR A 3 -1.83 -24.05 21.25
N VAL A 4 -3.12 -24.18 20.93
CA VAL A 4 -3.56 -24.69 19.65
C VAL A 4 -3.22 -23.60 18.63
N GLU A 5 -2.24 -23.87 17.78
CA GLU A 5 -2.06 -23.16 16.51
C GLU A 5 -3.37 -23.29 15.73
N GLY A 6 -4.24 -22.28 15.86
CA GLY A 6 -5.40 -22.14 15.02
C GLY A 6 -4.92 -21.86 13.61
N SER A 7 -4.71 -22.92 12.83
CA SER A 7 -4.75 -22.89 11.37
C SER A 7 -5.98 -22.08 10.97
N THR A 8 -5.78 -20.80 10.66
CA THR A 8 -6.91 -19.93 10.32
C THR A 8 -7.17 -20.15 8.85
N GLU A 9 -8.30 -20.77 8.52
CA GLU A 9 -8.58 -21.21 7.16
C GLU A 9 -8.60 -20.00 6.21
N ARG A 10 -7.97 -20.18 5.03
CA ARG A 10 -7.90 -19.15 3.99
C ARG A 10 -9.29 -18.91 3.44
N VAL A 11 -9.71 -17.65 3.38
CA VAL A 11 -11.02 -17.24 2.87
C VAL A 11 -10.84 -16.54 1.53
N ARG A 12 -11.56 -17.00 0.50
CA ARG A 12 -11.61 -16.31 -0.80
C ARG A 12 -12.54 -15.08 -0.72
N PRO A 13 -12.33 -14.05 -1.57
CA PRO A 13 -13.20 -12.87 -1.60
C PRO A 13 -14.70 -13.19 -1.68
N GLN A 14 -15.09 -14.15 -2.52
CA GLN A 14 -16.48 -14.59 -2.63
C GLN A 14 -17.02 -15.16 -1.30
N GLN A 15 -16.26 -16.05 -0.65
CA GLN A 15 -16.65 -16.64 0.64
C GLN A 15 -16.78 -15.57 1.72
N PHE A 16 -15.90 -14.55 1.71
CA PHE A 16 -16.03 -13.40 2.61
C PHE A 16 -17.34 -12.66 2.38
N HIS A 17 -17.73 -12.39 1.12
CA HIS A 17 -18.99 -11.69 0.81
C HIS A 17 -20.25 -12.49 1.11
N GLU A 18 -20.20 -13.81 0.99
CA GLU A 18 -21.30 -14.71 1.32
C GLU A 18 -21.51 -14.87 2.84
N ALA A 19 -20.50 -14.52 3.64
CA ALA A 19 -20.60 -14.62 5.09
C ALA A 19 -21.63 -13.63 5.66
N ALA A 20 -22.48 -14.12 6.56
CA ALA A 20 -23.45 -13.25 7.25
C ALA A 20 -22.75 -12.16 8.07
N GLY A 21 -23.32 -10.95 8.10
CA GLY A 21 -22.89 -9.87 8.99
C GLY A 21 -21.73 -9.00 8.49
N VAL A 22 -21.25 -9.19 7.25
CA VAL A 22 -20.17 -8.39 6.66
C VAL A 22 -20.65 -7.39 5.58
N ALA A 23 -21.93 -7.03 5.59
CA ALA A 23 -22.54 -6.19 4.55
C ALA A 23 -21.88 -4.79 4.40
N ASP A 24 -21.21 -4.31 5.45
CA ASP A 24 -20.49 -3.04 5.48
C ASP A 24 -19.16 -3.06 4.68
N TRP A 25 -18.70 -4.25 4.27
CA TRP A 25 -17.34 -4.48 3.76
C TRP A 25 -17.34 -4.87 2.29
N ARG A 26 -16.30 -4.47 1.56
CA ARG A 26 -16.00 -4.98 0.20
C ARG A 26 -14.57 -5.50 0.16
N VAL A 27 -14.39 -6.62 -0.54
CA VAL A 27 -13.05 -7.15 -0.79
C VAL A 27 -12.63 -6.55 -2.11
N VAL A 28 -11.62 -5.70 -2.04
CA VAL A 28 -10.97 -5.03 -3.18
C VAL A 28 -9.54 -5.56 -3.29
N GLY A 29 -8.75 -5.07 -4.24
CA GLY A 29 -7.45 -5.66 -4.59
C GLY A 29 -6.55 -5.98 -3.38
N GLU A 30 -6.55 -5.11 -2.37
CA GLU A 30 -5.69 -5.23 -1.19
C GLU A 30 -6.34 -5.82 0.08
N GLY A 31 -7.53 -6.41 -0.03
CA GLY A 31 -8.22 -7.07 1.08
C GLY A 31 -9.62 -6.54 1.37
N ALA A 32 -10.14 -6.88 2.54
CA ALA A 32 -11.48 -6.49 2.97
C ALA A 32 -11.44 -5.08 3.55
N CYS A 33 -12.17 -4.15 2.93
CA CYS A 33 -12.21 -2.74 3.29
C CYS A 33 -13.62 -2.30 3.69
N ALA A 34 -13.72 -1.45 4.70
CA ALA A 34 -14.94 -0.73 5.06
C ALA A 34 -14.62 0.74 5.33
N TYR A 35 -15.52 1.62 4.89
CA TYR A 35 -15.47 3.05 5.19
C TYR A 35 -16.63 3.43 6.11
N PHE A 36 -16.31 4.11 7.21
CA PHE A 36 -17.25 4.53 8.23
C PHE A 36 -17.33 6.06 8.27
N ARG A 37 -18.54 6.62 8.09
CA ARG A 37 -18.78 8.07 8.03
C ARG A 37 -18.90 8.66 9.43
N THR A 38 -17.77 8.94 10.06
CA THR A 38 -17.69 9.46 11.44
C THR A 38 -18.13 10.91 11.57
N GLY A 39 -18.12 11.69 10.47
CA GLY A 39 -18.58 13.08 10.41
C GLY A 39 -17.65 14.10 11.08
N SER A 40 -16.71 13.65 11.92
CA SER A 40 -15.69 14.48 12.55
C SER A 40 -14.44 13.67 12.92
N PHE A 41 -13.31 14.35 13.07
CA PHE A 41 -12.06 13.73 13.51
C PHE A 41 -12.18 13.19 14.94
N GLU A 42 -12.87 13.90 15.84
CA GLU A 42 -13.09 13.45 17.22
C GLU A 42 -13.90 12.15 17.28
N ALA A 43 -14.98 12.06 16.50
CA ALA A 43 -15.75 10.82 16.38
C ALA A 43 -14.92 9.68 15.77
N GLY A 44 -14.04 10.00 14.80
CA GLY A 44 -13.06 9.07 14.26
C GLY A 44 -12.10 8.53 15.32
N ALA A 45 -11.49 9.42 16.12
CA ALA A 45 -10.59 9.02 17.20
C ALA A 45 -11.30 8.14 18.24
N ARG A 46 -12.54 8.47 18.61
CA ARG A 46 -13.37 7.66 19.52
C ARG A 46 -13.64 6.26 18.94
N PHE A 47 -13.95 6.19 17.64
CA PHE A 47 -14.18 4.93 16.96
C PHE A 47 -12.92 4.07 16.94
N VAL A 48 -11.77 4.62 16.53
CA VAL A 48 -10.50 3.89 16.52
C VAL A 48 -10.10 3.39 17.91
N ARG A 49 -10.32 4.18 18.96
CA ARG A 49 -10.11 3.70 20.34
C ARG A 49 -10.95 2.46 20.64
N ALA A 50 -12.23 2.50 20.28
CA ALA A 50 -13.13 1.36 20.48
C ALA A 50 -12.74 0.14 19.63
N LEU A 51 -12.12 0.33 18.45
CA LEU A 51 -11.55 -0.79 17.67
C LEU A 51 -10.40 -1.47 18.41
N GLY A 52 -9.56 -0.70 19.10
CA GLY A 52 -8.47 -1.24 19.92
C GLY A 52 -8.93 -2.02 21.15
N GLU A 53 -10.20 -1.91 21.54
CA GLU A 53 -10.82 -2.66 22.64
C GLU A 53 -11.40 -4.01 22.18
N ILE A 54 -11.42 -4.29 20.87
CA ILE A 54 -11.91 -5.56 20.32
C ILE A 54 -10.90 -6.69 20.64
N PRO A 55 -11.34 -7.82 21.21
CA PRO A 55 -10.46 -8.95 21.49
C PRO A 55 -9.76 -9.49 20.24
N GLY A 56 -8.44 -9.66 20.31
CA GLY A 56 -7.62 -10.22 19.21
C GLY A 56 -7.12 -9.21 18.17
N VAL A 57 -7.54 -7.94 18.23
CA VAL A 57 -7.02 -6.88 17.33
C VAL A 57 -5.51 -6.64 17.49
N GLY A 58 -4.94 -6.93 18.65
CA GLY A 58 -3.50 -6.78 18.89
C GLY A 58 -2.62 -7.76 18.10
N ASP A 59 -3.14 -8.92 17.71
CA ASP A 59 -2.34 -9.98 17.06
C ASP A 59 -2.30 -9.83 15.54
N GLU A 60 -3.38 -9.31 14.94
CA GLU A 60 -3.49 -8.98 13.51
C GLU A 60 -4.20 -7.63 13.37
N SER A 61 -3.46 -6.55 13.64
CA SER A 61 -4.06 -5.21 13.65
C SER A 61 -4.54 -4.78 12.26
N PRO A 62 -5.77 -4.25 12.15
CA PRO A 62 -6.25 -3.68 10.92
C PRO A 62 -5.39 -2.47 10.52
N ASP A 63 -5.30 -2.20 9.22
CA ASP A 63 -4.90 -0.87 8.78
C ASP A 63 -6.06 0.09 9.00
N VAL A 64 -5.77 1.23 9.61
CA VAL A 64 -6.77 2.25 9.92
C VAL A 64 -6.30 3.61 9.42
N ASP A 65 -7.02 4.17 8.46
CA ASP A 65 -6.81 5.53 7.96
C ASP A 65 -7.90 6.45 8.52
N VAL A 66 -7.49 7.41 9.36
CA VAL A 66 -8.39 8.38 10.00
C VAL A 66 -8.32 9.70 9.26
N ARG A 67 -9.44 10.13 8.68
CA ARG A 67 -9.59 11.44 8.04
C ARG A 67 -10.63 12.27 8.76
N GLN A 68 -10.72 13.54 8.37
CA GLN A 68 -11.57 14.54 9.03
C GLN A 68 -13.03 14.09 9.21
N LYS A 69 -13.59 13.27 8.32
CA LYS A 69 -15.02 12.89 8.32
C LYS A 69 -15.27 11.40 8.21
N GLY A 70 -14.23 10.57 8.26
CA GLY A 70 -14.40 9.14 8.17
C GLY A 70 -13.16 8.35 8.53
N VAL A 71 -13.38 7.06 8.73
CA VAL A 71 -12.35 6.07 9.05
C VAL A 71 -12.48 4.95 8.03
N THR A 72 -11.39 4.67 7.31
CA THR A 72 -11.27 3.50 6.46
C THR A 72 -10.51 2.42 7.22
N VAL A 73 -11.06 1.21 7.24
CA VAL A 73 -10.44 0.04 7.86
C VAL A 73 -10.18 -1.00 6.79
N ARG A 74 -8.96 -1.57 6.75
CA ARG A 74 -8.59 -2.66 5.84
C ARG A 74 -8.07 -3.86 6.64
N LEU A 75 -8.54 -5.05 6.25
CA LEU A 75 -8.19 -6.36 6.82
C LEU A 75 -7.54 -7.22 5.74
N ILE A 76 -6.32 -7.68 6.01
CA ILE A 76 -5.55 -8.56 5.14
C ILE A 76 -4.39 -9.15 5.96
N THR A 77 -4.09 -10.43 5.75
CA THR A 77 -2.89 -11.09 6.28
C THR A 77 -1.79 -10.96 5.25
N VAL A 78 -0.63 -10.50 5.70
CA VAL A 78 0.59 -10.40 4.88
C VAL A 78 1.73 -11.03 5.68
N THR A 79 2.16 -12.22 5.26
CA THR A 79 3.35 -12.93 5.72
C THR A 79 4.28 -13.19 4.54
N ASP A 80 5.46 -13.76 4.77
CA ASP A 80 6.40 -14.06 3.69
C ASP A 80 5.84 -15.04 2.63
N ASP A 81 4.88 -15.89 3.04
CA ASP A 81 4.30 -17.00 2.26
C ASP A 81 2.76 -16.90 2.11
N TYR A 82 2.17 -15.79 2.52
CA TYR A 82 0.72 -15.61 2.41
C TYR A 82 0.31 -14.15 2.27
N TYR A 83 -0.51 -13.90 1.25
CA TYR A 83 -1.23 -12.65 1.06
C TYR A 83 -2.71 -12.97 0.83
N GLY A 84 -3.57 -12.65 1.80
CA GLY A 84 -4.99 -13.00 1.65
C GLY A 84 -5.84 -12.82 2.90
N LEU A 85 -7.09 -13.28 2.80
CA LEU A 85 -8.04 -13.23 3.90
C LEU A 85 -8.08 -14.56 4.65
N THR A 86 -8.49 -14.51 5.91
CA THR A 86 -8.66 -15.67 6.77
C THR A 86 -10.03 -15.57 7.46
N GLU A 87 -10.50 -16.65 8.08
CA GLU A 87 -11.76 -16.64 8.86
C GLU A 87 -11.75 -15.59 9.98
N ARG A 88 -10.59 -15.28 10.56
CA ARG A 88 -10.44 -14.21 11.55
C ARG A 88 -10.88 -12.86 11.00
N HIS A 89 -10.60 -12.55 9.74
CA HIS A 89 -11.05 -11.30 9.15
C HIS A 89 -12.56 -11.20 9.03
N VAL A 90 -13.25 -12.32 8.78
CA VAL A 90 -14.72 -12.35 8.75
C VAL A 90 -15.28 -11.99 10.13
N GLU A 91 -14.69 -12.58 11.18
CA GLU A 91 -15.11 -12.31 12.55
C GLU A 91 -14.77 -10.88 12.99
N LEU A 92 -13.55 -10.42 12.72
CA LEU A 92 -13.12 -9.06 13.03
C LEU A 92 -13.96 -8.01 12.28
N ALA A 93 -14.31 -8.26 11.02
CA ALA A 93 -15.21 -7.40 10.25
C ALA A 93 -16.58 -7.23 10.94
N ARG A 94 -17.17 -8.33 11.45
CA ARG A 94 -18.43 -8.29 12.19
C ARG A 94 -18.33 -7.48 13.47
N GLN A 95 -17.25 -7.68 14.22
CA GLN A 95 -17.00 -7.00 15.49
C GLN A 95 -16.81 -5.49 15.28
N ILE A 96 -16.03 -5.09 14.29
CA ILE A 96 -15.84 -3.69 13.90
C ILE A 96 -17.18 -3.06 13.50
N SER A 97 -17.97 -3.75 12.67
CA SER A 97 -19.31 -3.31 12.28
C SER A 97 -20.26 -3.19 13.47
N ALA A 98 -20.15 -4.08 14.47
CA ALA A 98 -20.93 -3.99 15.70
C ALA A 98 -20.54 -2.77 16.56
N VAL A 99 -19.24 -2.48 16.69
CA VAL A 99 -18.75 -1.27 17.36
C VAL A 99 -19.26 -0.01 16.65
N ALA A 100 -19.19 0.03 15.32
CA ALA A 100 -19.71 1.15 14.54
C ALA A 100 -21.20 1.39 14.79
N ARG A 101 -22.02 0.32 14.82
CA ARG A 101 -23.45 0.40 15.15
C ARG A 101 -23.70 0.93 16.56
N THR A 102 -22.96 0.47 17.58
CA THR A 102 -23.06 0.96 18.96
C THR A 102 -22.76 2.46 19.06
N LEU A 103 -21.86 2.97 18.23
CA LEU A 103 -21.50 4.39 18.17
C LEU A 103 -22.36 5.20 17.18
N ALA A 104 -23.39 4.58 16.57
CA ALA A 104 -24.23 5.17 15.54
C ALA A 104 -23.46 5.74 14.33
N ILE A 105 -22.36 5.09 13.96
CA ILE A 105 -21.53 5.46 12.81
C ILE A 105 -21.95 4.61 11.60
N PRO A 106 -22.54 5.20 10.55
CA PRO A 106 -22.94 4.43 9.38
C PRO A 106 -21.73 4.06 8.53
N ALA A 107 -21.70 2.81 8.06
CA ALA A 107 -20.82 2.40 6.99
C ALA A 107 -21.31 2.96 5.64
N ASP A 108 -20.39 3.09 4.70
CA ASP A 108 -20.68 3.38 3.30
C ASP A 108 -19.78 2.50 2.41
N PRO A 109 -20.28 1.31 2.02
CA PRO A 109 -19.52 0.38 1.20
C PRO A 109 -19.24 0.86 -0.23
N SER A 110 -19.87 1.96 -0.67
CA SER A 110 -19.62 2.52 -2.01
C SER A 110 -18.37 3.41 -2.05
N ALA A 111 -17.84 3.78 -0.89
CA ALA A 111 -16.73 4.72 -0.75
C ALA A 111 -15.35 4.04 -0.63
N VAL A 112 -15.26 2.73 -0.81
CA VAL A 112 -13.98 2.00 -0.79
C VAL A 112 -13.48 1.73 -2.21
N GLN A 113 -12.17 1.95 -2.42
CA GLN A 113 -11.48 1.71 -3.69
C GLN A 113 -10.01 1.41 -3.42
N THR A 114 -9.41 0.55 -4.24
CA THR A 114 -7.96 0.41 -4.38
C THR A 114 -7.57 0.69 -5.82
N VAL A 115 -6.38 1.26 -6.02
CA VAL A 115 -5.80 1.52 -7.34
C VAL A 115 -4.46 0.81 -7.40
N GLN A 116 -4.19 0.13 -8.51
CA GLN A 116 -2.90 -0.47 -8.82
C GLN A 116 -2.32 0.20 -10.06
N VAL A 117 -1.00 0.37 -10.09
CA VAL A 117 -0.26 0.75 -11.30
C VAL A 117 0.29 -0.52 -11.92
N THR A 118 0.01 -0.76 -13.20
CA THR A 118 0.60 -1.87 -13.94
C THR A 118 1.59 -1.33 -14.96
N VAL A 119 2.80 -1.87 -14.94
CA VAL A 119 3.87 -1.57 -15.90
C VAL A 119 4.07 -2.82 -16.76
N ASP A 120 3.92 -2.66 -18.07
CA ASP A 120 4.26 -3.72 -19.02
C ASP A 120 5.80 -3.85 -19.08
N ALA A 121 6.34 -5.07 -18.93
CA ALA A 121 7.77 -5.33 -18.92
C ALA A 121 8.15 -6.54 -19.80
N LEU A 122 9.24 -6.43 -20.56
CA LEU A 122 9.87 -7.51 -21.33
C LEU A 122 10.95 -8.22 -20.52
N ALA A 123 11.73 -7.47 -19.74
CA ALA A 123 12.80 -7.90 -18.85
C ALA A 123 12.32 -7.83 -17.39
N GLY A 124 11.26 -8.57 -17.07
CA GLY A 124 10.52 -8.51 -15.81
C GLY A 124 11.40 -8.37 -14.55
N PRO A 125 12.35 -9.29 -14.28
CA PRO A 125 13.14 -9.25 -13.04
C PRO A 125 14.01 -8.00 -12.88
N ASP A 126 14.63 -7.51 -13.95
CA ASP A 126 15.53 -6.34 -13.90
C ASP A 126 14.71 -5.05 -13.76
N VAL A 127 13.56 -4.97 -14.43
CA VAL A 127 12.60 -3.87 -14.28
C VAL A 127 12.06 -3.84 -12.84
N VAL A 128 11.60 -4.97 -12.31
CA VAL A 128 11.10 -5.07 -10.94
C VAL A 128 12.18 -4.64 -9.94
N ALA A 129 13.44 -5.05 -10.12
CA ALA A 129 14.53 -4.66 -9.23
C ALA A 129 14.73 -3.14 -9.17
N PHE A 130 14.71 -2.47 -10.33
CA PHE A 130 14.76 -1.00 -10.40
C PHE A 130 13.59 -0.35 -9.65
N TRP A 131 12.36 -0.76 -9.95
CA TRP A 131 11.17 -0.15 -9.36
C TRP A 131 11.04 -0.43 -7.86
N ARG A 132 11.49 -1.59 -7.39
CA ARG A 132 11.58 -1.93 -5.96
C ARG A 132 12.47 -0.92 -5.22
N ALA A 133 13.66 -0.68 -5.76
CA ALA A 133 14.59 0.30 -5.20
C ALA A 133 14.04 1.73 -5.27
N LEU A 134 13.49 2.13 -6.42
CA LEU A 134 12.96 3.48 -6.66
C LEU A 134 11.76 3.82 -5.77
N LEU A 135 10.81 2.89 -5.62
CA LEU A 135 9.62 3.09 -4.78
C LEU A 135 9.94 2.92 -3.30
N GLY A 136 10.97 2.13 -2.96
CA GLY A 136 11.22 1.66 -1.60
C GLY A 136 10.17 0.62 -1.17
N TYR A 137 9.69 -0.17 -2.13
CA TYR A 137 8.66 -1.19 -1.95
C TYR A 137 9.29 -2.57 -1.71
N GLN A 138 8.46 -3.55 -1.38
CA GLN A 138 8.83 -4.95 -1.17
C GLN A 138 8.01 -5.86 -2.07
N ASP A 139 8.52 -7.06 -2.31
CA ASP A 139 7.79 -8.07 -3.07
C ASP A 139 6.53 -8.49 -2.31
N ARG A 140 5.43 -8.68 -3.03
CA ARG A 140 4.25 -9.34 -2.47
C ARG A 140 4.60 -10.81 -2.22
N ALA A 141 4.09 -11.37 -1.11
CA ALA A 141 4.21 -12.79 -0.82
C ALA A 141 3.87 -13.65 -2.04
N ASP A 142 4.72 -14.63 -2.34
CA ASP A 142 4.63 -15.53 -3.49
C ASP A 142 4.59 -14.86 -4.87
N SER A 143 5.06 -13.62 -5.02
CA SER A 143 5.13 -12.94 -6.33
C SER A 143 6.37 -12.07 -6.50
N GLY A 144 7.18 -12.42 -7.52
CA GLY A 144 8.31 -11.60 -7.96
C GLY A 144 7.94 -10.49 -8.94
N GLU A 145 6.65 -10.33 -9.26
CA GLU A 145 6.13 -9.35 -10.24
C GLU A 145 5.24 -8.29 -9.58
N ASP A 146 4.95 -8.42 -8.29
CA ASP A 146 4.11 -7.49 -7.52
C ASP A 146 4.94 -6.80 -6.45
N LEU A 147 4.88 -5.47 -6.42
CA LEU A 147 5.51 -4.64 -5.40
C LEU A 147 4.45 -3.94 -4.55
N MET A 148 4.63 -4.04 -3.23
CA MET A 148 3.77 -3.43 -2.21
C MET A 148 4.55 -2.40 -1.41
N ASP A 149 3.88 -1.29 -1.07
CA ASP A 149 4.39 -0.41 -0.01
C ASP A 149 4.46 -1.23 1.30
N PRO A 150 5.63 -1.31 1.97
CA PRO A 150 5.74 -2.02 3.25
C PRO A 150 4.83 -1.43 4.33
N ARG A 151 4.39 -0.17 4.18
CA ARG A 151 3.39 0.47 5.05
C ARG A 151 1.97 0.37 4.52
N ARG A 152 1.77 -0.23 3.35
CA ARG A 152 0.49 -0.43 2.64
C ARG A 152 -0.30 0.86 2.42
N ARG A 153 0.38 2.00 2.22
CA ARG A 153 -0.29 3.30 2.02
C ARG A 153 -0.40 3.69 0.56
N GLY A 154 0.64 3.39 -0.23
CA GLY A 154 0.68 3.65 -1.66
C GLY A 154 -0.01 2.57 -2.50
N ALA A 155 -0.28 2.91 -3.77
CA ALA A 155 -0.79 1.96 -4.76
C ALA A 155 0.25 0.88 -5.05
N PRO A 156 -0.12 -0.41 -5.12
CA PRO A 156 0.79 -1.46 -5.51
C PRO A 156 1.18 -1.32 -6.98
N PHE A 157 2.32 -1.89 -7.32
CA PHE A 157 2.85 -1.93 -8.67
C PHE A 157 2.93 -3.37 -9.15
N TYR A 158 2.29 -3.66 -10.28
CA TYR A 158 2.37 -4.97 -10.94
C TYR A 158 3.18 -4.85 -12.23
N PHE A 159 4.12 -5.76 -12.45
CA PHE A 159 4.97 -5.80 -13.62
C PHE A 159 4.51 -6.94 -14.52
N GLN A 160 3.69 -6.59 -15.51
CA GLN A 160 3.09 -7.55 -16.41
C GLN A 160 4.12 -8.00 -17.46
N GLN A 161 4.51 -9.27 -17.43
CA GLN A 161 5.38 -9.85 -18.45
C GLN A 161 4.71 -9.78 -19.83
N MET A 162 5.48 -9.29 -20.81
CA MET A 162 5.08 -9.16 -22.20
C MET A 162 5.97 -10.02 -23.10
N ASP A 163 5.41 -10.48 -24.23
CA ASP A 163 6.14 -11.22 -25.26
C ASP A 163 6.59 -10.32 -26.44
N ALA A 164 6.04 -9.11 -26.53
CA ALA A 164 6.31 -8.18 -27.62
C ALA A 164 6.28 -6.71 -27.14
N PRO A 165 7.16 -5.85 -27.67
CA PRO A 165 7.25 -4.46 -27.25
C PRO A 165 6.02 -3.65 -27.63
N ARG A 166 5.66 -2.68 -26.78
CA ARG A 166 4.75 -1.59 -27.13
C ARG A 166 5.60 -0.35 -27.46
N PRO A 167 5.79 0.00 -28.76
CA PRO A 167 6.88 0.87 -29.19
C PRO A 167 6.72 2.36 -28.84
N GLN A 168 5.61 2.76 -28.21
CA GLN A 168 5.42 4.14 -27.77
C GLN A 168 5.91 4.29 -26.33
N ARG A 169 6.56 5.41 -26.04
CA ARG A 169 6.98 5.76 -24.66
C ARG A 169 5.76 5.78 -23.74
N ASN A 170 5.93 5.26 -22.52
CA ASN A 170 4.94 5.41 -21.47
C ASN A 170 4.66 6.91 -21.24
N ARG A 171 3.39 7.31 -21.31
CA ARG A 171 2.95 8.70 -21.12
C ARG A 171 2.48 8.99 -19.70
N VAL A 172 2.61 8.02 -18.80
CA VAL A 172 2.38 8.16 -17.37
C VAL A 172 3.70 8.51 -16.70
N HIS A 173 3.63 9.41 -15.72
CA HIS A 173 4.78 9.79 -14.91
C HIS A 173 4.54 9.32 -13.47
N VAL A 174 5.55 8.68 -12.89
CA VAL A 174 5.53 8.24 -11.48
C VAL A 174 6.50 9.12 -10.71
N ASP A 175 5.95 9.94 -9.81
CA ASP A 175 6.71 10.89 -9.00
C ASP A 175 6.86 10.36 -7.57
N VAL A 176 8.09 9.98 -7.19
CA VAL A 176 8.41 9.50 -5.85
C VAL A 176 9.01 10.64 -5.03
N TRP A 177 8.19 11.21 -4.15
CA TRP A 177 8.66 12.23 -3.21
C TRP A 177 9.23 11.59 -1.95
N VAL A 178 10.47 11.91 -1.64
CA VAL A 178 11.19 11.40 -0.46
C VAL A 178 11.62 12.56 0.44
N PRO A 179 11.92 12.30 1.73
CA PRO A 179 12.57 13.30 2.57
C PRO A 179 13.86 13.79 1.90
N TYR A 180 14.16 15.09 2.04
CA TYR A 180 15.25 15.72 1.27
C TYR A 180 16.61 15.08 1.49
N ASP A 181 16.85 14.55 2.70
CA ASP A 181 18.06 13.89 3.14
C ASP A 181 18.12 12.40 2.75
N GLN A 182 17.09 11.89 2.06
CA GLN A 182 16.99 10.50 1.60
C GLN A 182 17.06 10.37 0.07
N ALA A 183 17.01 11.47 -0.68
CA ALA A 183 17.00 11.42 -2.14
C ALA A 183 18.24 10.79 -2.76
N GLU A 184 19.43 11.19 -2.33
CA GLU A 184 20.67 10.62 -2.87
C GLU A 184 20.76 9.12 -2.63
N ALA A 185 20.39 8.66 -1.43
CA ALA A 185 20.35 7.23 -1.11
C ALA A 185 19.33 6.48 -1.98
N ARG A 186 18.17 7.09 -2.24
CA ARG A 186 17.14 6.52 -3.10
C ARG A 186 17.62 6.39 -4.56
N ILE A 187 18.23 7.45 -5.08
CA ILE A 187 18.78 7.50 -6.44
C ILE A 187 19.89 6.46 -6.57
N ALA A 188 20.83 6.42 -5.62
CA ALA A 188 21.93 5.45 -5.62
C ALA A 188 21.43 4.00 -5.62
N ALA A 189 20.40 3.68 -4.83
CA ALA A 189 19.79 2.35 -4.83
C ALA A 189 19.16 2.00 -6.18
N ALA A 190 18.43 2.93 -6.80
CA ALA A 190 17.82 2.71 -8.11
C ALA A 190 18.87 2.54 -9.23
N LEU A 191 19.97 3.30 -9.19
CA LEU A 191 21.09 3.14 -10.12
C LEU A 191 21.80 1.79 -9.93
N ALA A 192 22.03 1.38 -8.68
CA ALA A 192 22.62 0.07 -8.37
C ALA A 192 21.73 -1.10 -8.83
N ALA A 193 20.42 -0.89 -8.90
CA ALA A 193 19.44 -1.85 -9.40
C ALA A 193 19.29 -1.83 -10.94
N GLY A 194 20.25 -1.28 -11.68
CA GLY A 194 20.26 -1.27 -13.15
C GLY A 194 19.59 -0.05 -13.78
N GLY A 195 19.13 0.92 -12.97
CA GLY A 195 18.60 2.18 -13.45
C GLY A 195 19.66 3.10 -14.06
N ARG A 196 19.19 4.11 -14.79
CA ARG A 196 20.04 5.17 -15.37
C ARG A 196 19.51 6.55 -15.00
N LEU A 197 20.40 7.48 -14.68
CA LEU A 197 20.05 8.88 -14.53
C LEU A 197 19.83 9.50 -15.92
N VAL A 198 18.65 10.06 -16.14
CA VAL A 198 18.25 10.68 -17.42
C VAL A 198 18.40 12.19 -17.36
N ASN A 199 18.02 12.81 -16.24
CA ASN A 199 18.06 14.26 -16.08
C ASN A 199 18.19 14.64 -14.59
N ASP A 200 19.08 15.57 -14.28
CA ASP A 200 19.31 16.16 -12.96
C ASP A 200 19.42 17.70 -13.00
N ALA A 201 18.98 18.33 -14.09
CA ALA A 201 19.09 19.78 -14.28
C ALA A 201 18.38 20.60 -13.19
N ASP A 202 17.35 20.02 -12.58
CA ASP A 202 16.56 20.62 -11.50
C ASP A 202 16.96 20.11 -10.10
N ALA A 203 18.10 19.43 -9.99
CA ALA A 203 18.64 19.03 -8.70
C ALA A 203 18.97 20.27 -7.82
N PRO A 204 18.75 20.20 -6.49
CA PRO A 204 18.35 19.02 -5.74
C PRO A 204 16.83 18.83 -5.64
N SER A 205 16.00 19.54 -6.42
CA SER A 205 14.54 19.45 -6.26
C SER A 205 13.95 18.23 -6.98
N ASN A 206 14.55 17.80 -8.09
CA ASN A 206 14.04 16.71 -8.92
C ASN A 206 15.14 16.01 -9.73
N TRP A 207 15.01 14.69 -9.88
CA TRP A 207 15.83 13.85 -10.76
C TRP A 207 14.93 12.90 -11.55
N VAL A 208 15.21 12.73 -12.84
CA VAL A 208 14.55 11.73 -13.70
C VAL A 208 15.48 10.53 -13.84
N LEU A 209 14.99 9.35 -13.49
CA LEU A 209 15.66 8.08 -13.72
C LEU A 209 14.86 7.26 -14.73
N ALA A 210 15.52 6.33 -15.41
CA ALA A 210 14.89 5.34 -16.25
C ALA A 210 15.25 3.92 -15.79
N ASP A 211 14.27 3.03 -15.88
CA ASP A 211 14.46 1.59 -15.73
C ASP A 211 15.26 1.01 -16.92
N PRO A 212 15.62 -0.30 -16.90
CA PRO A 212 16.37 -0.93 -17.99
C PRO A 212 15.70 -0.80 -19.37
N GLU A 213 14.38 -0.74 -19.43
CA GLU A 213 13.59 -0.61 -20.67
C GLU A 213 13.34 0.84 -21.11
N GLY A 214 13.73 1.81 -20.28
CA GLY A 214 13.55 3.23 -20.57
C GLY A 214 12.25 3.82 -20.05
N ASN A 215 11.50 3.14 -19.17
CA ASN A 215 10.39 3.77 -18.47
C ASN A 215 10.95 4.76 -17.45
N GLU A 216 10.50 6.01 -17.54
CA GLU A 216 10.99 7.10 -16.72
C GLU A 216 10.13 7.31 -15.46
N ALA A 217 10.79 7.68 -14.37
CA ALA A 217 10.18 8.09 -13.12
C ALA A 217 11.05 9.10 -12.39
N CYS A 218 10.43 9.92 -11.54
CA CYS A 218 11.12 10.97 -10.81
C CYS A 218 11.35 10.63 -9.34
N VAL A 219 12.49 11.10 -8.83
CA VAL A 219 12.70 11.30 -7.40
C VAL A 219 12.64 12.80 -7.14
N GLY A 220 11.74 13.22 -6.24
CA GLY A 220 11.54 14.62 -5.89
C GLY A 220 11.73 14.89 -4.40
N VAL A 221 12.17 16.09 -4.06
CA VAL A 221 12.22 16.58 -2.67
C VAL A 221 11.67 17.99 -2.58
N ALA A 222 10.91 18.26 -1.52
CA ALA A 222 10.27 19.56 -1.32
C ALA A 222 11.03 20.37 -0.28
N GLY A 223 11.54 21.54 -0.69
CA GLY A 223 12.12 22.54 0.22
C GLY A 223 13.30 22.02 1.06
N PRO A 224 14.40 21.53 0.43
CA PRO A 224 15.59 21.17 1.18
C PRO A 224 16.09 22.39 1.98
N PRO A 225 16.62 22.21 3.20
CA PRO A 225 17.22 23.31 3.95
C PRO A 225 18.37 23.92 3.14
N ALA A 226 18.58 25.23 3.31
CA ALA A 226 19.72 25.89 2.70
C ALA A 226 21.02 25.20 3.16
N PRO A 227 22.04 25.10 2.29
CA PRO A 227 23.34 24.57 2.70
C PRO A 227 23.82 25.34 3.93
N THR A 228 24.14 24.64 5.02
CA THR A 228 24.85 25.25 6.14
C THR A 228 26.16 25.80 5.60
N ALA A 229 26.30 27.12 5.59
CA ALA A 229 27.56 27.76 5.27
C ALA A 229 28.57 27.30 6.32
N ASP A 230 29.56 26.50 5.91
CA ASP A 230 30.68 26.16 6.77
C ASP A 230 31.34 27.47 7.23
N LEU A 231 31.18 27.80 8.51
CA LEU A 231 31.98 28.81 9.16
C LEU A 231 33.41 28.24 9.23
N ARG A 232 34.22 28.64 8.25
CA ARG A 232 35.67 28.43 8.25
C ARG A 232 36.34 29.15 9.43
#